data_AF-A0A7Y3T6A4-F1
#
_entry.id   AF-A0A7Y3T6A4-F1
#
_cell.length_a   1.000
_cell.length_b   1.000
_cell.length_c   1.000
_cell.angle_alpha   90.00
_cell.angle_beta   90.00
_cell.angle_gamma   90.00
#
_symmetry.space_group_name_H-M   'P 1'
#
loop_
_entity.id
_entity.type
_entity.pdbx_description
1 polymer ?
#
loop_
_entity_poly.entity_id
_entity_poly.type
_entity_poly.pdbx_seq_one_letter_code
_entity_poly.pdbx_strand_id
1 'polypeptide(L)'
;MNEKELDNVDTTSSKSNSGGILDPNSRVRGSMKNWQLDRADEQHERIAAKSAAEARERYRLKKEAEGKTVRPYKKHGLAPFQFGETHETHRKRTRKERGWSYRGVTAETVRQWTDLSRMSNEEKAEHIRAGNRKRKKKYEENRKLAPVATLDPEIEKALEDFEY
;
A
#
# COMPACT_ATOMS: atom_id res chain seq x y z
N MET A 1 16.52 44.38 -45.66
CA MET A 1 16.56 43.49 -46.84
C MET A 1 18.01 43.33 -47.24
N ASN A 2 18.70 42.35 -46.64
CA ASN A 2 20.07 41.99 -47.01
C ASN A 2 20.07 40.47 -47.19
N GLU A 3 19.94 40.04 -48.44
CA GLU A 3 20.25 38.70 -48.92
C GLU A 3 21.71 38.69 -49.41
N LYS A 4 22.30 37.48 -49.45
CA LYS A 4 23.70 37.11 -49.78
C LYS A 4 24.56 37.09 -48.51
N GLU A 5 25.08 35.95 -48.07
CA GLU A 5 25.88 34.98 -48.83
C GLU A 5 25.51 33.53 -48.45
N LEU A 6 25.16 32.72 -49.46
CA LEU A 6 25.17 31.26 -49.34
C LEU A 6 26.46 30.80 -50.01
N ASP A 7 27.44 30.40 -49.19
CA ASP A 7 28.67 29.80 -49.67
C ASP A 7 28.35 28.46 -50.33
N ASN A 8 28.67 28.39 -51.63
CA ASN A 8 28.72 27.18 -52.43
C ASN A 8 29.79 26.25 -51.84
N VAL A 9 29.37 25.24 -51.09
CA VAL A 9 30.24 24.12 -50.74
C VAL A 9 30.22 23.15 -51.92
N ASP A 10 31.34 23.14 -52.65
CA ASP A 10 31.65 22.18 -53.72
C ASP A 10 31.26 20.76 -53.30
N THR A 11 30.17 20.28 -53.90
CA THR A 11 29.71 18.90 -53.76
C THR A 11 30.62 18.02 -54.62
N THR A 12 31.83 17.75 -54.11
CA THR A 12 32.65 16.67 -54.63
C THR A 12 31.96 15.36 -54.29
N SER A 13 31.23 14.84 -55.28
CA SER A 13 30.61 13.51 -55.27
C SER A 13 31.71 12.45 -55.16
N SER A 14 32.13 12.14 -53.94
CA SER A 14 32.79 10.88 -53.64
C SER A 14 31.73 9.78 -53.67
N LYS A 15 31.56 9.18 -54.85
CA LYS A 15 30.98 7.84 -55.01
C LYS A 15 31.83 6.84 -54.22
N SER A 16 31.51 6.63 -52.95
CA SER A 16 32.04 5.53 -52.14
C SER A 16 30.97 4.43 -52.03
N ASN A 17 31.29 3.30 -52.67
CA ASN A 17 30.70 1.97 -52.55
C ASN A 17 29.43 1.83 -51.69
N SER A 18 28.29 1.92 -52.36
CA SER A 18 27.06 1.24 -51.95
C SER A 18 27.29 -0.28 -51.98
N GLY A 19 27.12 -0.98 -50.86
CA GLY A 19 26.90 -2.44 -50.90
C GLY A 19 27.52 -3.29 -49.79
N GLY A 20 28.20 -2.70 -48.80
CA GLY A 20 28.60 -3.45 -47.61
C GLY A 20 27.39 -3.65 -46.69
N ILE A 21 26.59 -4.69 -46.92
CA ILE A 21 25.68 -5.21 -45.90
C ILE A 21 26.56 -5.47 -44.67
N LEU A 22 26.47 -4.62 -43.65
CA LEU A 22 27.17 -4.82 -42.39
C LEU A 22 26.93 -6.26 -41.95
N ASP A 23 28.02 -7.02 -41.79
CA ASP A 23 27.98 -8.42 -41.35
C ASP A 23 27.02 -8.51 -40.16
N PRO A 24 26.02 -9.42 -40.19
CA PRO A 24 25.05 -9.58 -39.11
C PRO A 24 25.71 -9.82 -37.74
N ASN A 25 26.95 -10.30 -37.69
CA ASN A 25 27.73 -10.49 -36.46
C ASN A 25 28.74 -9.36 -36.17
N SER A 26 28.73 -8.26 -36.93
CA SER A 26 29.65 -7.15 -36.69
C SER A 26 29.35 -6.44 -35.36
N ARG A 27 30.40 -6.25 -34.56
CA ARG A 27 30.37 -5.50 -33.28
C ARG A 27 29.73 -4.12 -33.40
N VAL A 28 29.91 -3.47 -34.56
CA VAL A 28 29.35 -2.15 -34.88
C VAL A 28 27.82 -2.17 -35.01
N ARG A 29 27.24 -3.23 -35.58
CA ARG A 29 25.77 -3.38 -35.64
C ARG A 29 25.19 -3.63 -34.25
N GLY A 30 25.87 -4.43 -33.44
CA GLY A 30 25.49 -4.68 -32.04
C GLY A 30 25.46 -3.40 -31.21
N SER A 31 26.49 -2.56 -31.33
CA SER A 31 26.52 -1.26 -30.65
C SER A 31 25.46 -0.28 -31.16
N MET A 32 25.19 -0.25 -32.47
CA MET A 32 24.10 0.57 -33.03
C MET A 32 22.72 0.12 -32.54
N LYS A 33 22.48 -1.20 -32.47
CA LYS A 33 21.21 -1.74 -31.95
C LYS A 33 21.02 -1.41 -30.48
N ASN A 34 22.06 -1.55 -29.66
CA ASN A 34 22.02 -1.18 -28.24
C ASN A 34 21.74 0.32 -28.06
N TRP A 35 22.43 1.18 -28.83
CA TRP A 35 22.18 2.62 -28.80
C TRP A 35 20.73 3.01 -29.19
N GLN A 36 20.13 2.29 -30.14
CA GLN A 36 18.73 2.49 -30.52
C GLN A 36 17.76 2.03 -29.43
N LEU A 37 18.07 0.93 -28.74
CA LEU A 37 17.28 0.44 -27.60
C LEU A 37 17.36 1.42 -26.43
N ASP A 38 18.56 1.88 -26.06
CA ASP A 38 18.77 2.85 -24.99
C ASP A 38 18.00 4.16 -25.26
N ARG A 39 18.01 4.64 -26.52
CA ARG A 39 17.24 5.81 -26.96
C ARG A 39 15.73 5.62 -26.85
N ALA A 40 15.23 4.42 -27.15
CA ALA A 40 13.81 4.09 -27.04
C ALA A 40 13.38 4.06 -25.57
N ASP A 41 14.18 3.44 -24.70
CA ASP A 41 13.95 3.40 -23.26
C ASP A 41 13.93 4.81 -22.66
N GLU A 42 14.90 5.67 -23.01
CA GLU A 42 14.89 7.08 -22.61
C GLU A 42 13.63 7.84 -23.07
N GLN A 43 13.12 7.56 -24.28
CA GLN A 43 11.89 8.18 -24.75
C GLN A 43 10.68 7.71 -23.95
N HIS A 44 10.59 6.42 -23.65
CA HIS A 44 9.51 5.86 -22.83
C HIS A 44 9.53 6.45 -21.41
N GLU A 45 10.69 6.59 -20.80
CA GLU A 45 10.85 7.24 -19.50
C GLU A 45 10.39 8.71 -19.52
N ARG A 46 10.76 9.46 -20.56
CA ARG A 46 10.32 10.87 -20.72
C ARG A 46 8.81 10.98 -20.88
N ILE A 47 8.19 10.06 -21.62
CA ILE A 47 6.72 10.02 -21.80
C ILE A 47 6.05 9.66 -20.47
N ALA A 48 6.55 8.66 -19.76
CA ALA A 48 6.03 8.27 -18.44
C ALA A 48 6.14 9.42 -17.42
N ALA A 49 7.26 10.14 -17.42
CA ALA A 49 7.48 11.29 -16.54
C ALA A 49 6.49 12.43 -16.83
N LYS A 50 6.24 12.75 -18.11
CA LYS A 50 5.25 13.75 -18.53
C LYS A 50 3.83 13.34 -18.11
N SER A 51 3.43 12.10 -18.40
CA SER A 51 2.13 11.57 -18.00
C SER A 51 1.92 11.62 -16.48
N ALA A 52 2.95 11.27 -15.70
CA ALA A 52 2.91 11.37 -14.25
C ALA A 52 2.83 12.82 -13.75
N ALA A 53 3.45 13.78 -14.44
CA ALA A 53 3.35 15.21 -14.10
C ALA A 53 1.92 15.73 -14.31
N GLU A 54 1.30 15.42 -15.45
CA GLU A 54 -0.11 15.78 -15.74
C GLU A 54 -1.09 15.15 -14.75
N ALA A 55 -0.85 13.90 -14.35
CA ALA A 55 -1.67 13.23 -13.33
C ALA A 55 -1.58 13.93 -11.97
N ARG A 56 -0.37 14.38 -11.58
CA ARG A 56 -0.16 15.15 -10.34
C ARG A 56 -0.89 16.49 -10.42
N GLU A 57 -0.80 17.20 -11.54
CA GLU A 57 -1.49 18.48 -11.75
C GLU A 57 -3.01 18.34 -11.65
N ARG A 58 -3.59 17.35 -12.36
CA ARG A 58 -5.02 17.01 -12.25
C ARG A 58 -5.44 16.73 -10.80
N TYR A 59 -4.63 16.00 -10.05
CA TYR A 59 -4.90 15.72 -8.64
C TYR A 59 -4.85 16.99 -7.77
N ARG A 60 -3.92 17.92 -8.03
CA ARG A 60 -3.85 19.21 -7.31
C ARG A 60 -5.10 20.04 -7.56
N LEU A 61 -5.47 20.23 -8.83
CA LEU A 61 -6.67 21.00 -9.22
C LEU A 61 -7.94 20.40 -8.60
N LYS A 62 -8.07 19.06 -8.59
CA LYS A 62 -9.19 18.39 -7.93
C LYS A 62 -9.22 18.64 -6.42
N LYS A 63 -8.06 18.60 -5.75
CA LYS A 63 -7.98 18.87 -4.31
C LYS A 63 -8.28 20.33 -3.96
N GLU A 64 -7.79 21.26 -4.78
CA GLU A 64 -8.09 22.68 -4.67
C GLU A 64 -9.59 22.97 -4.85
N ALA A 65 -10.24 22.34 -5.85
CA ALA A 65 -11.69 22.42 -6.04
C ALA A 65 -12.48 21.86 -4.83
N GLU A 66 -11.95 20.85 -4.14
CA GLU A 66 -12.50 20.33 -2.88
C GLU A 66 -12.19 21.24 -1.66
N GLY A 67 -11.46 22.35 -1.82
CA GLY A 67 -10.98 23.22 -0.74
C GLY A 67 -9.92 22.57 0.15
N LYS A 68 -9.23 21.52 -0.34
CA LYS A 68 -8.28 20.70 0.41
C LYS A 68 -6.86 20.86 -0.15
N THR A 69 -5.88 20.65 0.71
CA THR A 69 -4.47 20.65 0.30
C THR A 69 -4.07 19.30 -0.34
N VAL A 70 -3.06 19.35 -1.22
CA VAL A 70 -2.53 18.17 -1.94
C VAL A 70 -2.01 17.09 -0.98
N ARG A 71 -1.43 17.53 0.15
CA ARG A 71 -0.98 16.64 1.22
C ARG A 71 -2.16 16.40 2.16
N PRO A 72 -2.67 15.16 2.29
CA PRO A 72 -3.72 14.86 3.24
C PRO A 72 -3.17 15.06 4.66
N TYR A 73 -3.40 16.23 5.24
CA TYR A 73 -3.12 16.45 6.65
C TYR A 73 -4.31 15.92 7.44
N LYS A 74 -4.17 14.70 7.96
CA LYS A 74 -5.07 14.23 9.02
C LYS A 74 -4.70 14.99 10.29
N LYS A 75 -5.38 16.12 10.53
CA LYS A 75 -5.40 16.72 11.87
C LYS A 75 -6.04 15.69 12.78
N HIS A 76 -5.23 14.98 13.56
CA HIS A 76 -5.79 14.12 14.56
C HIS A 76 -6.42 15.02 15.62
N GLY A 77 -7.75 15.09 15.67
CA GLY A 77 -8.45 15.70 16.78
C GLY A 77 -7.96 15.03 18.06
N LEU A 78 -7.17 15.74 18.86
CA LEU A 78 -6.92 15.33 20.23
C LEU A 78 -8.23 15.58 20.97
N ALA A 79 -8.67 14.61 21.77
CA ALA A 79 -9.75 14.86 22.71
C ALA A 79 -9.34 16.06 23.60
N PRO A 80 -10.27 16.91 24.04
CA PRO A 80 -9.94 17.96 24.99
C PRO A 80 -9.35 17.36 26.28
N PHE A 81 -8.57 18.18 27.00
CA PHE A 81 -8.06 17.82 28.32
C PHE A 81 -9.23 17.67 29.31
N GLN A 82 -9.17 16.63 30.13
CA GLN A 82 -10.08 16.49 31.27
C GLN A 82 -9.57 17.34 32.45
N PHE A 83 -10.48 17.74 33.34
CA PHE A 83 -10.12 18.52 34.52
C PHE A 83 -9.16 17.72 35.42
N GLY A 84 -8.03 18.33 35.80
CA GLY A 84 -6.98 17.66 36.58
C GLY A 84 -6.08 16.70 35.79
N GLU A 85 -6.25 16.59 34.47
CA GLU A 85 -5.46 15.70 33.61
C GLU A 85 -4.08 16.33 33.32
N THR A 86 -3.00 15.57 33.56
CA THR A 86 -1.66 16.00 33.15
C THR A 86 -1.43 15.72 31.66
N HIS A 87 -0.42 16.35 31.08
CA HIS A 87 -0.06 16.13 29.68
C HIS A 87 0.25 14.67 29.36
N GLU A 88 0.86 13.94 30.31
CA GLU A 88 1.19 12.53 30.12
C GLU A 88 -0.06 11.64 30.13
N THR A 89 -0.99 11.89 31.07
CA THR A 89 -2.24 11.12 31.16
C THR A 89 -3.13 11.37 29.95
N HIS A 90 -3.19 12.62 29.47
CA HIS A 90 -3.90 13.01 28.25
C HIS A 90 -3.37 12.26 27.02
N ARG A 91 -2.05 12.21 26.86
CA ARG A 91 -1.41 11.48 25.75
C ARG A 91 -1.70 9.98 25.81
N LYS A 92 -1.61 9.37 27.00
CA LYS A 92 -1.90 7.95 27.22
C LYS A 92 -3.35 7.63 26.90
N ARG A 93 -4.30 8.42 27.40
CA ARG A 93 -5.73 8.28 27.13
C ARG A 93 -6.03 8.40 25.65
N THR A 94 -5.56 9.46 25.00
CA THR A 94 -5.81 9.69 23.56
C THR A 94 -5.24 8.56 22.70
N ARG A 95 -4.05 8.04 23.02
CA ARG A 95 -3.47 6.88 22.32
C ARG A 95 -4.34 5.63 22.49
N LYS A 96 -4.84 5.39 23.71
CA LYS A 96 -5.72 4.25 24.03
C LYS A 96 -7.05 4.34 23.28
N GLU A 97 -7.71 5.51 23.33
CA GLU A 97 -8.98 5.77 22.63
C GLU A 97 -8.84 5.59 21.12
N ARG A 98 -7.74 6.09 20.51
CA ARG A 98 -7.46 5.81 19.10
C ARG A 98 -7.32 4.32 18.85
N GLY A 99 -6.55 3.61 19.67
CA GLY A 99 -6.37 2.16 19.54
C GLY A 99 -7.70 1.39 19.61
N TRP A 100 -8.62 1.83 20.47
CA TRP A 100 -9.98 1.27 20.57
C TRP A 100 -10.81 1.56 19.33
N SER A 101 -10.83 2.80 18.85
CA SER A 101 -11.53 3.18 17.62
C SER A 101 -11.03 2.39 16.40
N TYR A 102 -9.71 2.27 16.23
CA TYR A 102 -9.11 1.49 15.14
C TYR A 102 -9.49 0.00 15.18
N ARG A 103 -9.68 -0.56 16.37
CA ARG A 103 -10.07 -1.96 16.57
C ARG A 103 -11.58 -2.18 16.56
N GLY A 104 -12.39 -1.13 16.38
CA GLY A 104 -13.85 -1.21 16.46
C GLY A 104 -14.37 -1.55 17.87
N VAL A 105 -13.60 -1.23 18.92
CA VAL A 105 -14.02 -1.50 20.30
C VAL A 105 -15.09 -0.50 20.72
N THR A 106 -16.35 -0.93 20.71
CA THR A 106 -17.52 -0.19 21.23
C THR A 106 -17.83 -0.60 22.68
N ALA A 107 -18.68 0.16 23.38
CA ALA A 107 -19.13 -0.16 24.74
C ALA A 107 -19.71 -1.58 24.87
N GLU A 108 -20.29 -2.10 23.79
CA GLU A 108 -20.85 -3.46 23.72
C GLU A 108 -19.77 -4.55 23.61
N THR A 109 -18.64 -4.23 22.98
CA THR A 109 -17.50 -5.17 22.83
C THR A 109 -16.62 -5.19 24.08
N VAL A 110 -16.65 -4.14 24.89
CA VAL A 110 -15.92 -4.08 26.16
C VAL A 110 -16.60 -5.04 27.14
N ARG A 111 -15.79 -5.89 27.78
CA ARG A 111 -16.29 -6.82 28.79
C ARG A 111 -16.94 -6.04 29.93
N GLN A 112 -18.24 -6.26 30.14
CA GLN A 112 -18.95 -5.67 31.27
C GLN A 112 -18.29 -6.09 32.58
N TRP A 113 -18.00 -5.11 33.43
CA TRP A 113 -17.49 -5.33 34.78
C TRP A 113 -18.68 -5.53 35.71
N THR A 114 -18.69 -6.67 36.42
CA THR A 114 -19.67 -6.94 37.47
C THR A 114 -18.98 -6.68 38.81
N ASP A 115 -19.53 -5.78 39.62
CA ASP A 115 -19.07 -5.60 41.00
C ASP A 115 -19.45 -6.83 41.83
N LEU A 116 -18.45 -7.49 42.41
CA LEU A 116 -18.62 -8.67 43.25
C LEU A 116 -18.57 -8.35 44.75
N SER A 117 -18.38 -7.09 45.13
CA SER A 117 -18.16 -6.70 46.53
C SER A 117 -19.31 -7.09 47.46
N ARG A 118 -20.55 -7.02 46.96
CA ARG A 118 -21.79 -7.32 47.71
C ARG A 118 -22.18 -8.80 47.72
N MET A 119 -21.51 -9.64 46.94
CA MET A 119 -21.85 -11.07 46.83
C MET A 119 -21.20 -11.87 47.97
N SER A 120 -21.92 -12.89 48.44
CA SER A 120 -21.37 -13.88 49.36
C SER A 120 -20.24 -14.68 48.70
N ASN A 121 -19.41 -15.38 49.49
CA ASN A 121 -18.33 -16.18 48.92
C ASN A 121 -18.83 -17.34 48.04
N GLU A 122 -19.99 -17.90 48.37
CA GLU A 122 -20.65 -18.95 47.60
C GLU A 122 -21.17 -18.41 46.27
N GLU A 123 -21.82 -17.25 46.30
CA GLU A 123 -22.31 -16.55 45.11
C GLU A 123 -21.16 -16.11 44.18
N LYS A 124 -20.03 -15.67 44.73
CA LYS A 124 -18.81 -15.39 43.95
C LYS A 124 -18.31 -16.63 43.24
N ALA A 125 -18.27 -17.77 43.93
CA ALA A 125 -17.83 -19.04 43.35
C ALA A 125 -18.79 -19.50 42.23
N GLU A 126 -20.10 -19.30 42.40
CA GLU A 126 -21.09 -19.55 41.36
C GLU A 126 -20.94 -18.64 40.15
N HIS A 127 -20.75 -17.34 40.38
CA HIS A 127 -20.51 -16.38 39.31
C HIS A 127 -19.27 -16.74 38.49
N ILE A 128 -18.18 -17.15 39.15
CA ILE A 128 -16.96 -17.63 38.47
C ILE A 128 -17.25 -18.90 37.67
N ARG A 129 -17.95 -19.88 38.25
CA ARG A 129 -18.33 -21.13 37.56
C ARG A 129 -19.19 -20.85 36.32
N ALA A 130 -20.19 -19.96 36.44
CA ALA A 130 -21.04 -19.54 35.33
C ALA A 130 -20.24 -18.83 34.23
N GLY A 131 -19.32 -17.92 34.60
CA GLY A 131 -18.41 -17.27 33.67
C GLY A 131 -17.49 -18.24 32.93
N ASN A 132 -16.97 -19.26 33.63
CA ASN A 132 -16.15 -20.30 33.02
C ASN A 132 -16.93 -21.16 32.02
N ARG A 133 -18.17 -21.55 32.36
CA ARG A 133 -19.04 -22.29 31.43
C ARG A 133 -19.33 -21.48 30.17
N LYS A 134 -19.65 -20.18 30.31
CA LYS A 134 -19.87 -19.28 29.15
C LYS A 134 -18.63 -19.17 28.26
N ARG A 135 -17.43 -19.06 28.85
CA ARG A 135 -16.16 -19.04 28.10
C ARG A 135 -15.90 -20.33 27.35
N LYS A 136 -16.10 -21.48 28.00
CA LYS A 136 -15.95 -22.80 27.37
C LYS A 136 -16.89 -22.97 26.19
N LYS A 137 -18.18 -22.63 26.38
CA LYS A 137 -19.19 -22.68 25.30
C LYS A 137 -18.80 -21.81 24.10
N LYS A 138 -18.38 -20.56 24.34
CA LYS A 138 -17.94 -19.66 23.26
C LYS A 138 -16.70 -20.18 22.52
N TYR A 139 -15.76 -20.79 23.25
CA TYR A 139 -14.58 -21.41 22.64
C TYR A 139 -14.97 -22.59 21.73
N GLU A 140 -15.87 -23.45 22.18
CA GLU A 140 -16.37 -24.59 21.39
C GLU A 140 -17.16 -24.13 20.15
N GLU A 141 -18.02 -23.11 20.28
CA GLU A 141 -18.74 -22.51 19.15
C GLU A 141 -17.77 -21.92 18.12
N ASN A 142 -16.79 -21.12 18.56
CA ASN A 142 -15.77 -20.57 17.66
C ASN A 142 -14.90 -21.64 17.00
N ARG A 143 -14.62 -22.74 17.70
CA ARG A 143 -13.88 -23.88 17.15
C ARG A 143 -14.68 -24.64 16.08
N LYS A 144 -16.00 -24.69 16.20
CA LYS A 144 -16.89 -25.25 15.17
C LYS A 144 -17.08 -24.33 13.96
N LEU A 145 -16.98 -23.02 14.17
CA LEU A 145 -17.10 -22.00 13.14
C LEU A 145 -15.77 -21.67 12.44
N ALA A 146 -14.64 -22.05 13.02
CA ALA A 146 -13.40 -22.11 12.28
C ALA A 146 -13.59 -23.18 11.20
N PRO A 147 -13.59 -22.83 9.89
CA PRO A 147 -13.55 -23.86 8.88
C PRO A 147 -12.34 -24.73 9.23
N VAL A 148 -12.55 -26.05 9.35
CA VAL A 148 -11.47 -26.99 9.08
C VAL A 148 -10.91 -26.48 7.77
N ALA A 149 -9.67 -26.00 7.77
CA ALA A 149 -9.03 -25.53 6.57
C ALA A 149 -8.97 -26.74 5.64
N THR A 150 -10.02 -26.96 4.85
CA THR A 150 -9.95 -27.71 3.62
C THR A 150 -8.88 -26.98 2.85
N LEU A 151 -7.71 -27.62 2.75
CA LEU A 151 -6.64 -27.12 1.92
C LEU A 151 -7.25 -26.91 0.53
N ASP A 152 -6.80 -25.86 -0.19
CA ASP A 152 -7.24 -25.70 -1.57
C ASP A 152 -6.99 -27.03 -2.31
N PRO A 153 -7.93 -27.52 -3.12
CA PRO A 153 -7.83 -28.84 -3.74
C PRO A 153 -6.59 -28.98 -4.63
N GLU A 154 -6.02 -27.87 -5.10
CA GLU A 154 -4.73 -27.82 -5.81
C GLU A 154 -3.54 -28.17 -4.89
N ILE A 155 -3.60 -27.79 -3.61
CA ILE A 155 -2.57 -28.08 -2.60
C ILE A 155 -2.67 -29.54 -2.14
N GLU A 156 -3.89 -30.06 -1.96
CA GLU A 156 -4.10 -31.50 -1.66
C GLU A 156 -3.56 -32.38 -2.79
N LYS A 157 -3.85 -32.04 -4.05
CA LYS A 157 -3.34 -32.78 -5.20
C LYS A 157 -1.81 -32.68 -5.34
N ALA A 158 -1.23 -31.51 -5.10
CA ALA A 158 0.22 -31.33 -5.15
C ALA A 158 0.97 -32.10 -4.05
N LEU A 159 0.33 -32.37 -2.91
CA LEU A 159 0.89 -33.21 -1.85
C LEU A 159 0.79 -34.70 -2.19
N GLU A 160 -0.32 -35.16 -2.77
CA GLU A 160 -0.47 -36.53 -3.28
C GLU A 160 0.56 -36.84 -4.38
N ASP A 161 0.80 -35.88 -5.29
CA ASP A 161 1.78 -36.01 -6.37
C ASP A 161 3.25 -35.98 -5.86
N PHE A 162 3.50 -35.59 -4.60
CA PHE A 162 4.85 -35.49 -4.01
C PHE A 162 5.25 -36.74 -3.20
N GLU A 163 4.29 -37.59 -2.81
CA GLU A 163 4.52 -38.82 -2.05
C GLU A 163 4.81 -40.05 -2.93
N TYR A 164 5.00 -39.88 -4.24
CA TYR A 164 5.33 -40.97 -5.20
C TYR A 164 6.64 -40.77 -5.95
#